data_AF-A0A6M3J633-F1
#
_entry.id   AF-A0A6M3J633-F1
#
_cell.length_a   1.000
_cell.length_b   1.000
_cell.length_c   1.000
_cell.angle_alpha   90.00
_cell.angle_beta   90.00
_cell.angle_gamma   90.00
#
_symmetry.space_group_name_H-M   'P 1'
#
loop_
_entity.id
_entity.type
_entity.pdbx_description
1 polymer ?
#
loop_
_entity_poly.entity_id
_entity_poly.type
_entity_poly.pdbx_seq_one_letter_code
_entity_poly.pdbx_strand_id
1 'polypeptide(L)'
;MANLARVEISYEFLIDFMTEGHEFKKIRCIEGLPEGVEIIRSYNDEKRGVGVLVVRHDSFDDVPWGAPIPAVSISFERWWG
;
A
#
# COMPACT_ATOMS: atom_id res chain seq x y z
N MET A 1 -0.70 -1.93 -19.55
CA MET A 1 -0.15 -0.86 -18.70
C MET A 1 -1.15 -0.65 -17.60
N ALA A 2 -0.70 -0.22 -16.43
CA ALA A 2 -1.57 0.05 -15.31
C ALA A 2 -0.94 1.14 -14.43
N ASN A 3 -1.76 2.05 -13.93
CA ASN A 3 -1.36 3.14 -13.03
C ASN A 3 -1.11 2.58 -11.62
N LEU A 4 0.09 2.06 -11.40
CA LEU A 4 0.43 1.30 -10.20
C LEU A 4 1.55 1.96 -9.40
N ALA A 5 1.45 1.87 -8.08
CA ALA A 5 2.54 2.18 -7.18
C ALA A 5 2.71 1.07 -6.13
N ARG A 6 3.92 0.93 -5.60
CA ARG A 6 4.20 0.14 -4.40
C ARG A 6 4.30 1.07 -3.21
N VAL A 7 3.79 0.58 -2.10
CA VAL A 7 3.71 1.28 -0.84
C VAL A 7 4.32 0.36 0.20
N GLU A 8 5.35 0.84 0.89
CA GLU A 8 6.01 0.07 1.93
C GLU A 8 5.40 0.43 3.28
N ILE A 9 5.01 -0.62 4.01
CA ILE A 9 4.30 -0.55 5.30
C ILE A 9 5.10 -1.35 6.34
N SER A 10 4.87 -1.08 7.62
CA SER A 10 5.41 -1.97 8.66
C SER A 10 4.78 -3.36 8.56
N TYR A 11 5.53 -4.37 8.98
CA TYR A 11 5.04 -5.76 8.98
C TYR A 11 3.82 -5.93 9.90
N GLU A 12 3.80 -5.26 11.05
CA GLU A 12 2.67 -5.26 11.98
C GLU A 12 1.39 -4.74 11.31
N PHE A 13 1.53 -3.67 10.53
CA PHE A 13 0.42 -3.09 9.79
C PHE A 13 -0.09 -4.04 8.69
N LEU A 14 0.81 -4.76 8.02
CA LEU A 14 0.40 -5.77 7.03
C LEU A 14 -0.44 -6.86 7.70
N ILE A 15 -0.06 -7.32 8.89
CA ILE A 15 -0.83 -8.32 9.65
C ILE A 15 -2.20 -7.77 10.03
N ASP A 16 -2.27 -6.57 10.60
CA ASP A 16 -3.53 -5.93 10.95
C ASP A 16 -4.44 -5.82 9.72
N PHE A 17 -3.90 -5.35 8.60
CA PHE A 17 -4.61 -5.22 7.33
C PHE A 17 -5.18 -6.56 6.81
N MET A 18 -4.39 -7.63 6.89
CA MET A 18 -4.80 -8.97 6.44
C MET A 18 -5.82 -9.63 7.37
N THR A 19 -5.76 -9.34 8.67
CA THR A 19 -6.64 -9.96 9.69
C THR A 19 -7.97 -9.24 9.84
N GLU A 20 -8.01 -7.92 9.64
CA GLU A 20 -9.24 -7.12 9.69
C GLU A 20 -10.05 -7.13 8.37
N GLY A 21 -9.70 -8.00 7.41
CA GLY A 21 -10.51 -8.25 6.22
C GLY A 21 -10.51 -7.12 5.20
N HIS A 22 -9.40 -6.37 5.08
CA HIS A 22 -9.25 -5.21 4.19
C HIS A 22 -10.19 -4.03 4.48
N GLU A 23 -10.95 -4.03 5.58
CA GLU A 23 -11.73 -2.87 5.98
C GLU A 23 -10.82 -1.77 6.55
N PHE A 24 -10.34 -0.90 5.66
CA PHE A 24 -9.56 0.31 5.97
C PHE A 24 -10.18 1.25 7.01
N LYS A 25 -11.41 1.02 7.48
CA LYS A 25 -12.12 1.93 8.38
C LYS A 25 -11.39 2.21 9.70
N LYS A 26 -10.46 1.34 10.12
CA LYS A 26 -9.60 1.53 11.29
C LYS A 26 -8.23 2.14 10.99
N ILE A 27 -7.79 2.09 9.73
CA ILE A 27 -6.55 2.71 9.25
C ILE A 27 -6.92 4.08 8.69
N ARG A 28 -6.89 5.12 9.54
CA ARG A 28 -7.30 6.48 9.14
C ARG A 28 -6.20 7.36 8.55
N CYS A 29 -4.93 6.97 8.63
CA CYS A 29 -3.84 7.79 8.09
C CYS A 29 -2.85 6.94 7.30
N ILE A 30 -3.11 6.85 6.00
CA ILE A 30 -2.03 6.83 5.01
C ILE A 30 -1.96 8.25 4.45
N GLU A 31 -1.11 9.09 5.03
CA GLU A 31 -0.85 10.40 4.44
C GLU A 31 0.04 10.21 3.20
N GLY A 32 -0.45 10.69 2.06
CA GLY A 32 0.27 10.64 0.78
C GLY A 32 -0.32 9.70 -0.27
N LEU A 33 -1.37 8.90 0.04
CA LEU A 33 -2.16 8.23 -1.01
C LEU A 33 -3.34 9.10 -1.45
N PRO A 34 -3.65 9.12 -2.75
CA PRO A 34 -4.86 9.76 -3.26
C PRO A 34 -6.12 9.07 -2.74
N GLU A 35 -7.19 9.84 -2.55
CA GLU A 35 -8.51 9.32 -2.23
C GLU A 35 -9.00 8.39 -3.34
N GLY A 36 -9.65 7.28 -3.00
CA GLY A 36 -10.16 6.31 -3.98
C GLY A 36 -9.12 5.31 -4.50
N VAL A 37 -7.93 5.26 -3.90
CA VAL A 37 -6.90 4.26 -4.23
C VAL A 37 -7.43 2.82 -4.03
N GLU A 38 -7.16 1.96 -5.02
CA GLU A 38 -7.52 0.53 -4.98
C GLU A 38 -6.29 -0.30 -4.56
N ILE A 39 -6.45 -1.24 -3.60
CA ILE A 39 -5.41 -2.23 -3.32
C ILE A 39 -5.57 -3.42 -4.25
N ILE A 40 -4.53 -3.70 -5.03
CA ILE A 40 -4.50 -4.82 -5.98
C ILE A 40 -3.87 -6.06 -5.36
N ARG A 41 -2.85 -5.87 -4.53
CA ARG A 41 -2.10 -6.97 -3.90
C ARG A 41 -1.42 -6.48 -2.64
N SER A 42 -1.26 -7.37 -1.67
CA SER A 42 -0.36 -7.22 -0.54
C SER A 42 0.63 -8.39 -0.50
N TYR A 43 1.85 -8.16 -0.03
CA TYR A 43 2.82 -9.22 0.22
C TYR A 43 3.87 -8.78 1.26
N ASN A 44 4.55 -9.75 1.86
CA ASN A 44 5.67 -9.52 2.75
C ASN A 44 6.99 -9.57 1.95
N ASP A 45 7.83 -8.55 2.06
CA ASP A 45 9.20 -8.56 1.55
C ASP A 45 10.17 -8.90 2.69
N GLU A 46 10.36 -10.21 2.91
CA GLU A 46 11.19 -10.74 3.99
C GLU A 46 12.64 -10.24 3.93
N LYS A 47 13.18 -9.99 2.74
CA LYS A 47 14.56 -9.52 2.57
C LYS A 47 14.75 -8.12 3.14
N ARG A 48 13.70 -7.30 3.07
CA ARG A 48 13.72 -5.90 3.51
C ARG A 48 13.02 -5.70 4.85
N GLY A 49 12.33 -6.73 5.35
CA GLY A 49 11.60 -6.66 6.62
C GLY A 49 10.39 -5.71 6.57
N VAL A 50 9.78 -5.55 5.40
CA VAL A 50 8.65 -4.63 5.19
C VAL A 50 7.46 -5.36 4.57
N GLY A 51 6.25 -4.92 4.92
CA GLY A 51 5.09 -5.26 4.12
C GLY A 51 5.01 -4.36 2.90
N VAL A 52 4.43 -4.85 1.82
CA VAL A 52 4.23 -4.10 0.59
C VAL A 52 2.77 -4.18 0.19
N LEU A 53 2.19 -3.03 -0.12
CA LEU A 53 0.91 -2.89 -0.81
C LEU A 53 1.18 -2.45 -2.24
N VAL A 54 0.55 -3.12 -3.20
CA VAL A 54 0.46 -2.68 -4.60
C VAL A 54 -0.88 -2.00 -4.76
N VAL A 55 -0.83 -0.72 -5.09
CA VAL A 55 -1.99 0.15 -5.20
C VAL A 55 -2.19 0.62 -6.63
N ARG A 56 -3.43 0.92 -7.00
CA ARG A 56 -3.82 1.50 -8.27
C ARG A 56 -4.58 2.80 -8.06
N HIS A 57 -4.25 3.82 -8.84
CA HIS A 57 -5.00 5.07 -8.92
C HIS A 57 -4.65 5.80 -10.23
N ASP A 58 -5.61 6.48 -10.84
CA ASP A 58 -5.44 7.16 -12.14
C ASP A 58 -4.39 8.28 -12.11
N SER A 59 -4.03 8.78 -10.93
CA SER A 59 -2.98 9.79 -10.76
C SER A 59 -1.55 9.23 -10.74
N PHE A 60 -1.36 7.91 -10.76
CA PHE A 60 -0.03 7.30 -10.82
C PHE A 60 0.44 7.13 -12.26
N ASP A 61 1.77 7.10 -12.42
CA ASP A 61 2.37 6.82 -13.72
C ASP A 61 2.06 5.40 -14.20
N ASP A 62 1.96 5.27 -15.50
CA ASP A 62 1.62 4.03 -16.17
C ASP A 62 2.82 3.07 -16.15
N VAL A 63 2.66 1.89 -15.57
CA VAL A 63 3.74 0.90 -15.45
C VAL A 63 3.68 -0.08 -16.62
N PRO A 64 4.74 -0.18 -17.44
CA PRO A 64 4.83 -1.18 -18.51
C PRO A 64 4.84 -2.61 -17.96
N TRP A 65 4.36 -3.56 -18.75
CA TRP A 65 4.39 -4.98 -18.36
C TRP A 65 5.84 -5.46 -18.16
N GLY A 66 6.10 -6.09 -17.01
CA GLY A 66 7.44 -6.57 -16.65
C GLY A 66 8.39 -5.49 -16.12
N ALA A 67 7.97 -4.22 -16.09
CA ALA A 67 8.74 -3.15 -15.47
C ALA A 67 8.59 -3.15 -13.94
N PRO A 68 9.59 -2.66 -13.19
CA PRO A 68 9.47 -2.50 -11.75
C PRO A 68 8.42 -1.44 -11.40
N ILE A 69 7.53 -1.77 -10.45
CA ILE A 69 6.53 -0.83 -9.94
C ILE A 69 7.24 0.26 -9.11
N PRO A 70 6.96 1.56 -9.31
CA PRO A 70 7.58 2.66 -8.58
C PRO A 70 7.11 2.70 -7.12
N ALA A 71 8.01 3.05 -6.19
CA ALA A 71 7.64 3.23 -4.78
C ALA A 71 7.16 4.66 -4.51
N VAL A 72 6.08 4.78 -3.76
CA VAL A 72 5.65 6.04 -3.16
C VAL A 72 5.88 6.00 -1.67
N SER A 73 6.46 7.07 -1.14
CA SER A 73 6.64 7.24 0.30
C SER A 73 5.34 7.76 0.90
N ILE A 74 4.91 7.13 1.99
CA ILE A 74 3.73 7.55 2.72
C ILE A 74 4.03 7.53 4.21
N SER A 75 3.32 8.38 4.96
CA SER A 75 3.43 8.44 6.42
C SER A 75 2.20 7.80 7.05
N PHE A 76 2.43 7.04 8.12
CA PHE A 76 1.36 6.33 8.84
C PHE A 76 1.28 6.84 10.27
N GLU A 77 0.06 7.11 10.72
CA GLU A 77 -0.24 7.23 12.15
C GLU A 77 -1.24 6.15 12.55
N ARG A 78 -0.85 5.31 13.53
CA ARG A 78 -1.75 4.34 14.15
C ARG A 78 -2.51 5.06 15.26
N TRP A 79 -3.82 5.22 15.10
CA TRP A 79 -4.69 5.75 16.14
C TRP A 79 -5.16 4.62 17.05
N TRP A 80 -4.70 4.64 18.30
CA TRP A 80 -5.24 3.80 19.37
C TRP A 80 -6.49 4.50 19.91
N GLY A 81 -7.63 4.27 19.28
CA GLY A 81 -8.93 4.71 19.80
C GLY A 81 -9.27 4.06 21.12
#